data_AF-A0A3M9ZSM7-F1
#
_entry.id   AF-A0A3M9ZSM7-F1
#
_cell.length_a   1.000
_cell.length_b   1.000
_cell.length_c   1.000
_cell.angle_alpha   90.00
_cell.angle_beta   90.00
_cell.angle_gamma   90.00
#
_symmetry.space_group_name_H-M   'P 1'
#
loop_
_entity.id
_entity.type
_entity.pdbx_description
1 polymer ?
#
loop_
_entity_poly.entity_id
_entity_poly.type
_entity_poly.pdbx_seq_one_letter_code
_entity_poly.pdbx_strand_id
1 'polypeptide(L)' 'MVKMKAATTEILVKSGDRFPLTGSYSYAKHVNNDNKNCYITSRAKIGIMQLKGGLALKLGSCPHEIYWKLEFTR' A
#
# COMPACT_ATOMS: atom_id res chain seq x y z
N MET A 1 24.71 -15.04 18.24
CA MET A 1 23.58 -14.10 18.44
C MET A 1 22.57 -14.32 17.32
N VAL A 2 21.51 -15.10 17.56
CA VAL A 2 20.47 -15.32 16.56
C VAL A 2 19.51 -14.14 16.61
N LYS A 3 19.61 -13.23 15.63
CA LYS A 3 18.60 -12.19 15.42
C LYS A 3 17.32 -12.89 14.99
N MET A 4 16.35 -13.04 15.90
CA MET A 4 14.97 -13.36 15.55
C MET A 4 14.51 -12.26 14.57
N LYS A 5 14.44 -12.58 13.27
CA LYS A 5 13.68 -11.77 12.32
C LYS A 5 12.23 -11.90 12.75
N ALA A 6 11.71 -10.88 13.44
CA ALA A 6 10.28 -10.74 13.62
C ALA A 6 9.64 -10.95 12.25
N ALA A 7 8.76 -11.94 12.14
CA ALA A 7 7.90 -12.07 10.98
C ALA A 7 6.89 -10.91 11.06
N THR A 8 7.33 -9.71 10.67
CA THR A 8 6.44 -8.58 10.43
C THR A 8 5.58 -9.01 9.25
N THR A 9 4.38 -9.51 9.55
CA THR A 9 3.37 -9.85 8.56
C THR A 9 3.15 -8.61 7.71
N GLU A 10 3.55 -8.67 6.45
CA GLU A 10 3.39 -7.56 5.52
C GLU A 10 1.89 -7.31 5.31
N ILE A 11 1.40 -6.15 5.73
CA ILE A 11 -0.01 -5.78 5.51
C ILE A 11 -0.13 -5.15 4.14
N LEU A 12 -0.73 -5.88 3.22
CA LEU A 12 -1.10 -5.44 1.89
C LEU A 12 -2.61 -5.19 1.84
N VAL A 13 -3.02 -4.01 1.39
CA VAL A 13 -4.42 -3.59 1.29
C VAL A 13 -4.74 -3.37 -0.18
N LYS A 14 -5.72 -4.08 -0.71
CA LYS A 14 -6.13 -3.93 -2.11
C LYS A 14 -6.89 -2.61 -2.27
N SER A 15 -6.69 -1.93 -3.40
CA SER A 15 -7.52 -0.77 -3.75
C SER A 15 -8.99 -1.19 -3.86
N GLY A 16 -9.89 -0.47 -3.19
CA GLY A 16 -11.29 -0.83 -3.00
C GLY A 16 -11.60 -1.35 -1.59
N ASP A 17 -10.60 -1.86 -0.87
CA ASP A 17 -10.75 -2.29 0.52
C ASP A 17 -10.61 -1.12 1.51
N ARG A 18 -10.86 -1.38 2.79
CA ARG A 18 -10.62 -0.42 3.87
C ARG A 18 -9.28 -0.69 4.54
N PHE A 19 -8.56 0.38 4.88
CA PHE A 19 -7.33 0.27 5.65
C PHE A 19 -7.61 -0.33 7.04
N PRO A 20 -6.93 -1.42 7.45
CA PRO A 20 -7.19 -2.08 8.72
C PRO A 20 -6.61 -1.32 9.92
N LEU A 21 -5.59 -0.49 9.68
CA LEU A 21 -4.84 0.26 10.69
C LEU A 21 -4.61 1.70 10.21
N THR A 22 -4.39 2.60 11.17
CA THR A 22 -3.89 3.95 10.87
C THR A 22 -2.38 3.88 10.71
N GLY A 23 -1.85 4.43 9.62
CA GLY A 23 -0.42 4.37 9.35
C GLY A 23 -0.03 4.93 8.00
N SER A 24 1.25 4.86 7.69
CA SER A 24 1.78 5.23 6.37
C SER A 24 1.72 4.04 5.43
N TYR A 25 1.03 4.22 4.30
CA TYR A 25 0.90 3.20 3.28
C TYR A 25 1.56 3.63 1.98
N SER A 26 2.45 2.79 1.44
CA SER A 26 3.14 3.00 0.16
C SER A 26 2.51 2.14 -0.93
N TYR A 27 2.70 2.52 -2.19
CA TYR A 27 2.41 1.64 -3.32
C TYR A 27 3.31 0.41 -3.27
N ALA A 28 2.72 -0.79 -3.33
CA ALA A 28 3.45 -2.05 -3.40
C ALA A 28 3.52 -2.58 -4.83
N LYS A 29 2.37 -2.95 -5.40
CA LYS A 29 2.29 -3.60 -6.72
C LYS A 29 0.90 -3.51 -7.33
N HIS A 30 0.80 -3.78 -8.62
CA HIS A 30 -0.49 -4.04 -9.29
C HIS A 30 -0.98 -5.44 -8.97
N VAL A 31 -2.29 -5.63 -8.83
CA VAL A 31 -2.89 -6.93 -8.47
C VAL A 31 -2.57 -7.99 -9.53
N ASN A 32 -2.70 -7.66 -10.81
CA ASN A 32 -2.47 -8.57 -11.95
C ASN A 32 -1.10 -8.36 -12.62
N ASN A 33 -0.17 -7.67 -11.94
CA ASN A 33 1.11 -7.24 -12.51
C ASN A 33 0.99 -6.38 -13.79
N ASP A 34 -0.18 -5.80 -14.04
CA ASP A 34 -0.43 -4.92 -15.18
C ASP A 34 -0.06 -3.48 -14.82
N ASN A 35 1.20 -3.13 -15.06
CA ASN A 35 1.74 -1.80 -14.79
C ASN A 35 1.87 -0.94 -16.06
N LYS A 36 1.33 -1.39 -17.20
CA LYS A 36 1.49 -0.68 -18.47
C LYS A 36 0.81 0.69 -18.37
N ASN A 37 1.55 1.73 -18.72
CA ASN A 37 1.10 3.13 -18.73
C ASN A 37 0.63 3.70 -17.37
N CYS A 38 0.97 3.06 -16.24
CA CYS A 38 0.61 3.59 -14.93
C CYS A 38 1.74 4.48 -14.36
N TYR A 39 1.42 5.75 -14.13
CA TYR A 39 2.33 6.67 -13.45
C TYR A 39 2.16 6.59 -11.94
N ILE A 40 3.17 6.07 -11.23
CA ILE A 40 3.17 6.01 -9.77
C ILE A 40 3.84 7.27 -9.23
N THR A 41 3.06 8.15 -8.60
CA THR A 41 3.58 9.40 -8.02
C THR A 41 4.65 9.13 -6.96
N SER A 42 5.65 9.99 -6.85
CA SER A 42 6.69 9.87 -5.80
C SER A 42 6.08 9.82 -4.40
N ARG A 43 4.98 10.55 -4.18
CA ARG A 43 4.25 10.54 -2.90
C ARG A 43 3.66 9.16 -2.58
N ALA A 44 3.05 8.49 -3.57
CA ALA A 44 2.55 7.13 -3.39
C ALA A 44 3.68 6.12 -3.11
N LYS A 45 4.88 6.32 -3.67
CA LYS A 45 6.05 5.46 -3.41
C LYS A 45 6.63 5.64 -2.00
N ILE A 46 6.70 6.89 -1.52
CA ILE A 46 7.28 7.22 -0.20
C ILE A 46 6.34 6.82 0.95
N GLY A 47 5.03 6.87 0.70
CA GLY A 47 4.01 6.54 1.67
C GLY A 47 3.09 7.71 1.96
N ILE A 48 1.81 7.39 2.16
CA ILE A 48 0.75 8.36 2.45
C ILE A 48 0.11 7.93 3.76
N MET A 49 -0.04 8.88 4.69
CA MET A 49 -0.80 8.66 5.92
C MET A 49 -2.25 8.36 5.59
N GLN A 50 -2.73 7.21 6.05
CA GLN A 50 -4.11 6.77 5.91
C GLN A 50 -4.69 6.44 7.27
N LEU A 51 -5.98 6.71 7.42
CA LEU A 51 -6.72 6.41 8.65
C LEU A 51 -7.35 5.03 8.54
N LYS A 52 -7.41 4.32 9.68
CA LYS A 52 -8.18 3.08 9.80
C LYS A 52 -9.61 3.30 9.32
N GLY A 53 -10.10 2.37 8.50
CA GLY A 53 -11.43 2.42 7.90
C GLY A 53 -11.54 3.29 6.64
N GLY A 54 -10.51 4.06 6.32
CA GLY A 54 -10.43 4.82 5.06
C GLY A 54 -10.39 3.89 3.86
N LEU A 55 -10.98 4.33 2.74
CA LEU A 55 -10.98 3.58 1.49
C LEU A 55 -9.60 3.63 0.84
N ALA A 56 -9.05 2.46 0.51
CA ALA A 56 -7.82 2.35 -0.26
C ALA A 56 -8.10 2.71 -1.72
N LEU A 57 -7.78 3.94 -2.10
CA LEU A 57 -8.05 4.42 -3.45
C LEU A 57 -7.08 3.81 -4.47
N LYS A 58 -7.53 3.74 -5.72
CA LYS A 58 -6.63 3.54 -6.86
C LYS A 58 -5.75 4.78 -7.03
N LEU A 59 -4.65 4.64 -7.78
CA LEU A 59 -3.89 5.81 -8.19
C LEU A 59 -4.70 6.57 -9.24
N GLY A 60 -4.87 7.88 -9.10
CA GLY A 60 -5.68 8.67 -10.03
C GLY A 60 -5.23 8.55 -11.50
N SER A 61 -3.95 8.27 -11.73
CA SER A 61 -3.31 8.05 -13.02
C SER A 61 -3.40 6.60 -13.54
N CYS A 62 -4.01 5.67 -12.79
CA CYS A 62 -4.02 4.25 -13.13
C CYS A 62 -5.40 3.61 -12.82
N PRO A 63 -6.12 3.06 -13.82
CA PRO A 63 -7.42 2.44 -13.59
C PRO A 63 -7.31 1.05 -12.92
N HIS A 64 -6.11 0.49 -12.86
CA HIS A 64 -5.86 -0.86 -12.34
C HIS A 64 -6.02 -0.92 -10.82
N GLU A 65 -6.31 -2.13 -10.35
CA GLU A 65 -6.27 -2.43 -8.93
C GLU A 65 -4.82 -2.59 -8.46
N ILE A 66 -4.51 -2.00 -7.32
CA ILE A 66 -3.18 -2.01 -6.72
C ILE A 66 -3.23 -2.50 -5.28
N TYR A 67 -2.08 -2.88 -4.75
CA TYR A 67 -1.87 -3.10 -3.33
C TYR A 67 -1.12 -1.93 -2.71
N TRP A 68 -1.62 -1.48 -1.58
CA TRP A 68 -0.95 -0.57 -0.66
C TRP A 68 -0.27 -1.38 0.44
N LYS A 69 1.00 -1.11 0.71
CA LYS A 69 1.77 -1.75 1.79
C LYS A 69 1.84 -0.83 2.99
N LEU A 70 1.54 -1.35 4.17
CA LEU A 70 1.79 -0.63 5.42
C LEU A 70 3.30 -0.59 5.69
N GLU A 71 3.86 0.61 5.80
CA GLU A 71 5.27 0.83 6.15
C GLU A 71 5.44 0.93 7.67
N PHE A 72 4.58 1.72 8.33
CA PHE A 72 4.59 1.90 9.78
C PHE A 72 3.23 2.38 10.29
N THR A 73 2.86 1.95 11.49
CA THR A 73 1.67 2.43 12.21
C THR A 73 1.96 3.72 12.96
N ARG A 74 0.92 4.47 13.27
CA ARG A 74 0.97 5.59 14.23
C ARG A 74 0.49 5.15 15.60
#